data_AF-A0A2I0AV07-F1
#
_entry.id   AF-A0A2I0AV07-F1
#
_cell.length_a   1.000
_cell.length_b   1.000
_cell.length_c   1.000
_cell.angle_alpha   90.00
_cell.angle_beta   90.00
_cell.angle_gamma   90.00
#
_symmetry.space_group_name_H-M   'P 1'
#
loop_
_entity.id
_entity.type
_entity.pdbx_description
1 polymer ?
#
loop_
_entity_poly.entity_id
_entity_poly.type
_entity_poly.pdbx_seq_one_letter_code
_entity_poly.pdbx_strand_id
1 'polypeptide(L)'
;MVSTLLEKQVEQGNYQKDKGKQSESSGNNKECTLEKFKKLDPPYFKGTGDPDEAEDWINKLEKIFAAMKCGDEDRIRFPTFMFEGQVEYWWKSIQPRLLERASLSWAKFVEVFFEKYFSDVVRDRKVLEFIKLEQGDLSVDQYEARFIELSRFAPELVVNDLNKAKKFKRGLK
;
A
#
# COMPACT_ATOMS: atom_id res chain seq x y z
N MET A 1 -40.53 -45.83 -11.71
CA MET A 1 -41.54 -44.80 -12.05
C MET A 1 -42.22 -44.40 -10.76
N VAL A 2 -41.78 -43.29 -10.15
CA VAL A 2 -42.55 -42.13 -9.66
C VAL A 2 -41.58 -41.39 -8.74
N SER A 3 -40.59 -40.73 -9.36
CA SER A 3 -40.08 -39.49 -8.76
C SER A 3 -41.20 -38.45 -8.85
N THR A 4 -41.09 -37.38 -8.06
CA THR A 4 -41.73 -36.07 -8.32
C THR A 4 -43.25 -35.96 -8.18
N LEU A 5 -43.87 -36.25 -7.03
CA LEU A 5 -45.21 -35.65 -6.78
C LEU A 5 -45.70 -35.45 -5.34
N LEU A 6 -44.89 -35.59 -4.29
CA LEU A 6 -45.32 -35.26 -2.91
C LEU A 6 -44.26 -34.50 -2.10
N GLU A 7 -43.56 -33.58 -2.77
CA GLU A 7 -42.74 -32.52 -2.15
C GLU A 7 -43.49 -31.18 -2.05
N LYS A 8 -44.84 -31.14 -2.17
CA LYS A 8 -45.54 -29.85 -2.29
C LYS A 8 -46.55 -29.49 -1.19
N GLN A 9 -46.45 -30.07 0.01
CA GLN A 9 -47.37 -29.70 1.10
C GLN A 9 -46.80 -29.58 2.52
N VAL A 10 -45.48 -29.47 2.70
CA VAL A 10 -44.88 -29.16 4.02
C VAL A 10 -44.36 -27.72 4.03
N GLU A 11 -45.25 -26.76 3.73
CA GLU A 11 -44.88 -25.33 3.71
C GLU A 11 -45.85 -24.41 4.48
N GLN A 12 -46.70 -24.93 5.37
CA GLN A 12 -47.55 -24.06 6.19
C GLN A 12 -47.54 -24.50 7.65
N GLY A 13 -46.62 -23.92 8.44
CA GLY A 13 -46.52 -24.25 9.85
C GLY A 13 -45.44 -23.50 10.64
N ASN A 14 -45.58 -22.19 10.74
CA ASN A 14 -45.31 -21.43 11.99
C ASN A 14 -43.84 -21.14 12.39
N TYR A 15 -43.35 -19.94 12.05
CA TYR A 15 -42.37 -19.22 12.88
C TYR A 15 -42.59 -17.71 12.77
N GLN A 16 -43.37 -17.15 13.69
CA GLN A 16 -43.25 -15.74 14.07
C GLN A 16 -42.23 -15.64 15.21
N LYS A 17 -41.18 -14.83 15.03
CA LYS A 17 -40.61 -14.09 16.15
C LYS A 17 -40.16 -12.71 15.69
N ASP A 18 -40.66 -11.77 16.48
CA ASP A 18 -40.75 -10.34 16.31
C ASP A 18 -39.46 -9.64 16.80
N LYS A 19 -39.29 -8.41 16.31
CA LYS A 19 -38.42 -7.32 16.80
C LYS A 19 -36.91 -7.44 16.62
N GLY A 20 -36.41 -6.52 15.81
CA GLY A 20 -35.79 -5.35 16.44
C GLY A 20 -34.48 -4.88 15.86
N LYS A 21 -34.55 -3.68 15.29
CA LYS A 21 -33.50 -2.65 15.23
C LYS A 21 -32.30 -2.94 14.32
N GLN A 22 -32.34 -2.29 13.16
CA GLN A 22 -31.21 -1.43 12.76
C GLN A 22 -30.67 -0.76 14.03
N SER A 23 -29.52 -1.24 14.49
CA SER A 23 -28.67 -0.44 15.36
C SER A 23 -28.06 0.64 14.47
N GLU A 24 -28.83 1.71 14.25
CA GLU A 24 -28.25 3.04 14.34
C GLU A 24 -27.71 3.18 15.77
N SER A 25 -26.49 2.71 16.00
CA SER A 25 -25.73 3.20 17.14
C SER A 25 -25.16 4.55 16.71
N SER A 26 -25.90 5.61 17.04
CA SER A 26 -25.27 6.87 17.43
C SER A 26 -24.34 6.57 18.61
N GLY A 27 -23.10 6.24 18.28
CA GLY A 27 -21.97 6.23 19.17
C GLY A 27 -20.85 6.90 18.39
N ASN A 28 -20.36 8.04 18.89
CA ASN A 28 -19.24 8.77 18.30
C ASN A 28 -18.03 7.84 18.06
N ASN A 29 -17.94 7.24 16.89
CA ASN A 29 -16.77 6.54 16.40
C ASN A 29 -16.39 7.19 15.06
N LYS A 30 -15.16 7.69 15.00
CA LYS A 30 -14.59 8.40 13.87
C LYS A 30 -14.42 7.43 12.70
N GLU A 31 -15.50 7.13 11.98
CA GLU A 31 -15.47 6.19 10.86
C GLU A 31 -14.53 6.70 9.76
N CYS A 32 -13.61 5.84 9.33
CA CYS A 32 -12.70 6.06 8.21
C CYS A 32 -13.50 5.90 6.90
N THR A 33 -14.03 6.99 6.37
CA THR A 33 -14.87 6.97 5.16
C THR A 33 -14.11 7.41 3.92
N LEU A 34 -14.52 6.91 2.75
CA LEU A 34 -13.92 7.28 1.46
C LEU A 34 -14.03 8.79 1.19
N GLU A 35 -15.12 9.43 1.63
CA GLU A 35 -15.31 10.88 1.49
C GLU A 35 -14.28 11.67 2.28
N LYS A 36 -14.00 11.28 3.54
CA LYS A 36 -12.96 11.92 4.35
C LYS A 36 -11.57 11.68 3.77
N PHE A 37 -11.32 10.46 3.29
CA PHE A 37 -10.08 10.10 2.62
C PHE A 37 -9.85 11.01 1.40
N LYS A 38 -10.83 11.14 0.49
CA LYS A 38 -10.74 12.02 -0.68
C LYS A 38 -10.56 13.49 -0.33
N LYS A 39 -11.15 13.97 0.78
CA LYS A 39 -10.95 15.36 1.26
C LYS A 39 -9.52 15.64 1.72
N LEU A 40 -8.72 14.61 2.03
CA LEU A 40 -7.30 14.74 2.36
C LEU A 40 -6.40 14.72 1.12
N ASP A 41 -7.00 14.79 -0.07
CA ASP A 41 -6.34 14.85 -1.38
C ASP A 41 -5.26 13.77 -1.59
N PRO A 42 -5.65 12.49 -1.50
CA PRO A 42 -4.72 11.38 -1.69
C PRO A 42 -4.23 11.39 -3.14
N PRO A 43 -2.94 11.09 -3.39
CA PRO A 43 -2.40 11.02 -4.73
C PRO A 43 -2.97 9.82 -5.50
N TYR A 44 -3.21 10.00 -6.80
CA TYR A 44 -3.43 8.90 -7.73
C TYR A 44 -2.11 8.21 -8.08
N PHE A 45 -2.17 6.92 -8.43
CA PHE A 45 -1.01 6.18 -8.88
C PHE A 45 -1.28 5.47 -10.20
N LYS A 46 -0.42 5.69 -11.19
CA LYS A 46 -0.58 5.17 -12.56
C LYS A 46 0.22 3.91 -12.85
N GLY A 47 1.16 3.56 -11.97
CA GLY A 47 2.03 2.40 -12.15
C GLY A 47 3.13 2.58 -13.19
N THR A 48 3.43 3.80 -13.59
CA THR A 48 4.48 4.13 -14.58
C THR A 48 5.77 4.65 -13.94
N GLY A 49 5.84 4.67 -12.61
CA GLY A 49 6.82 5.44 -11.84
C GLY A 49 8.12 4.72 -11.47
N ASP A 50 9.13 5.54 -11.18
CA ASP A 50 10.32 5.17 -10.41
C ASP A 50 9.88 4.55 -9.05
N PRO A 51 10.62 3.58 -8.51
CA PRO A 51 10.46 3.10 -7.14
C PRO A 51 10.26 4.18 -6.08
N ASP A 52 10.90 5.33 -6.22
CA ASP A 52 10.73 6.44 -5.28
C ASP A 52 9.28 6.99 -5.33
N GLU A 53 8.64 7.04 -6.50
CA GLU A 53 7.23 7.46 -6.62
C GLU A 53 6.28 6.46 -5.97
N ALA A 54 6.57 5.16 -6.12
CA ALA A 54 5.78 4.09 -5.52
C ALA A 54 5.88 4.14 -3.97
N GLU A 55 7.09 4.37 -3.45
CA GLU A 55 7.32 4.51 -2.01
C GLU A 55 6.68 5.78 -1.45
N ASP A 56 6.84 6.92 -2.12
CA ASP A 56 6.20 8.18 -1.74
C ASP A 56 4.67 8.07 -1.73
N TRP A 57 4.11 7.31 -2.67
CA TRP A 57 2.67 7.06 -2.72
C TRP A 57 2.19 6.28 -1.49
N ILE A 58 2.86 5.16 -1.13
CA ILE A 58 2.55 4.40 0.09
C ILE A 58 2.72 5.27 1.34
N ASN A 59 3.83 6.01 1.47
CA ASN A 59 4.10 6.88 2.62
C ASN A 59 3.02 7.95 2.82
N LYS A 60 2.50 8.53 1.74
CA LYS A 60 1.39 9.51 1.80
C LYS A 60 0.09 8.85 2.29
N LEU A 61 -0.21 7.65 1.78
CA LEU A 61 -1.40 6.89 2.20
C LEU A 61 -1.31 6.49 3.68
N GLU A 62 -0.16 6.03 4.16
CA GLU A 62 0.02 5.66 5.57
C GLU A 62 -0.18 6.84 6.51
N LYS A 63 0.29 8.05 6.14
CA LYS A 63 0.03 9.28 6.90
C LYS A 63 -1.48 9.58 6.99
N ILE A 64 -2.20 9.43 5.88
CA ILE A 64 -3.66 9.61 5.85
C ILE A 64 -4.36 8.57 6.74
N PHE A 65 -3.99 7.29 6.61
CA PHE A 65 -4.58 6.20 7.39
C PHE A 65 -4.31 6.32 8.88
N ALA A 66 -3.13 6.79 9.27
CA ALA A 66 -2.81 7.08 10.66
C ALA A 66 -3.68 8.21 11.22
N ALA A 67 -3.84 9.30 10.47
CA ALA A 67 -4.69 10.43 10.87
C ALA A 67 -6.17 10.03 11.00
N MET A 68 -6.65 9.18 10.10
CA MET A 68 -8.03 8.70 10.06
C MET A 68 -8.33 7.49 10.95
N LYS A 69 -7.30 6.79 11.44
CA LYS A 69 -7.39 5.51 12.17
C LYS A 69 -8.11 4.40 11.39
N CYS A 70 -7.78 4.25 10.12
CA CYS A 70 -8.39 3.24 9.23
C CYS A 70 -7.96 1.82 9.59
N GLY A 71 -8.88 0.86 9.49
CA GLY A 71 -8.60 -0.58 9.55
C GLY A 71 -8.16 -1.13 8.19
N ASP A 72 -7.69 -2.38 8.18
CA ASP A 72 -7.06 -3.00 7.01
C ASP A 72 -7.94 -3.03 5.75
N GLU A 73 -9.24 -3.29 5.90
CA GLU A 73 -10.17 -3.31 4.76
C GLU A 73 -10.20 -1.98 4.00
N ASP A 74 -10.31 -0.85 4.73
CA ASP A 74 -10.29 0.48 4.13
C ASP A 74 -8.90 0.85 3.59
N ARG A 75 -7.84 0.39 4.26
CA ARG A 75 -6.47 0.57 3.79
C ARG A 75 -6.17 -0.16 2.49
N ILE A 76 -6.98 -1.14 2.10
CA ILE A 76 -6.88 -1.77 0.76
C ILE A 76 -7.86 -1.11 -0.21
N ARG A 77 -9.10 -0.90 0.23
CA ARG A 77 -10.17 -0.36 -0.62
C ARG A 77 -9.84 1.04 -1.14
N PHE A 78 -9.28 1.91 -0.31
CA PHE A 78 -9.01 3.29 -0.70
C PHE A 78 -7.84 3.40 -1.70
N PRO A 79 -6.68 2.75 -1.50
CA PRO A 79 -5.61 2.80 -2.49
C PRO A 79 -6.00 2.18 -3.83
N THR A 80 -6.75 1.07 -3.82
CA THR A 80 -7.28 0.49 -5.06
C THR A 80 -8.23 1.46 -5.79
N PHE A 81 -8.98 2.28 -5.08
CA PHE A 81 -9.80 3.35 -5.68
C PHE A 81 -8.94 4.48 -6.29
N MET A 82 -7.73 4.70 -5.79
CA MET A 82 -6.79 5.73 -6.30
C MET A 82 -5.88 5.22 -7.42
N PHE A 83 -6.01 3.96 -7.82
CA PHE A 83 -5.31 3.44 -9.00
C PHE A 83 -5.91 3.99 -10.29
N GLU A 84 -5.03 4.35 -11.22
CA GLU A 84 -5.38 4.77 -12.57
C GLU A 84 -4.52 4.04 -13.60
N GLY A 85 -5.04 3.84 -14.82
CA GLY A 85 -4.23 3.29 -15.91
C GLY A 85 -3.77 1.85 -15.65
N GLN A 86 -2.49 1.56 -15.91
CA GLN A 86 -1.99 0.18 -15.98
C GLN A 86 -2.02 -0.55 -14.64
N VAL A 87 -1.80 0.15 -13.52
CA VAL A 87 -1.78 -0.47 -12.19
C VAL A 87 -3.15 -1.04 -11.81
N GLU A 88 -4.24 -0.41 -12.24
CA GLU A 88 -5.60 -0.88 -11.95
C GLU A 88 -5.86 -2.25 -12.58
N TYR A 89 -5.48 -2.42 -13.85
CA TYR A 89 -5.60 -3.70 -14.55
C TYR A 89 -4.72 -4.78 -13.92
N TRP A 90 -3.48 -4.44 -13.57
CA TRP A 90 -2.58 -5.37 -12.89
C TRP A 90 -3.16 -5.82 -11.55
N TRP A 91 -3.62 -4.89 -10.71
CA TRP A 91 -4.18 -5.19 -9.41
C TRP A 91 -5.41 -6.11 -9.51
N LYS A 92 -6.35 -5.80 -10.40
CA LYS A 92 -7.52 -6.65 -10.68
C LYS A 92 -7.14 -8.08 -11.11
N SER A 93 -6.03 -8.24 -11.83
CA SER A 93 -5.56 -9.56 -12.30
C SER A 93 -4.95 -10.46 -11.21
N ILE A 94 -4.50 -9.87 -10.09
CA ILE A 94 -3.85 -10.62 -9.00
C ILE A 94 -4.75 -10.76 -7.78
N GLN A 95 -5.70 -9.84 -7.57
CA GLN A 95 -6.56 -9.80 -6.39
C GLN A 95 -7.32 -11.13 -6.11
N PRO A 96 -7.90 -11.84 -7.10
CA PRO A 96 -8.57 -13.12 -6.84
C PRO A 96 -7.63 -14.17 -6.21
N ARG A 97 -6.42 -14.29 -6.77
CA ARG A 97 -5.40 -15.24 -6.29
C ARG A 97 -4.87 -14.90 -4.90
N LEU A 98 -4.87 -13.62 -4.54
CA LEU A 98 -4.48 -13.18 -3.19
C LEU A 98 -5.56 -13.56 -2.16
N LEU A 99 -6.83 -13.35 -2.51
CA LEU A 99 -7.97 -13.64 -1.63
C LEU A 99 -8.22 -15.14 -1.44
N GLU A 100 -7.84 -15.98 -2.40
CA GLU A 100 -7.90 -17.45 -2.27
C GLU A 100 -6.94 -17.99 -1.19
N ARG A 101 -5.81 -17.32 -0.96
CA ARG A 101 -4.76 -17.78 -0.03
C ARG A 101 -4.99 -17.30 1.41
N ALA A 102 -5.59 -16.14 1.60
CA ALA A 102 -5.91 -15.55 2.90
C ALA A 102 -6.77 -14.29 2.74
N SER A 103 -7.27 -13.74 3.86
CA SER A 103 -7.72 -12.36 3.88
C SER A 103 -6.56 -11.43 3.53
N LEU A 104 -6.78 -10.51 2.58
CA LEU A 104 -5.77 -9.54 2.21
C LEU A 104 -5.64 -8.51 3.34
N SER A 105 -4.44 -8.37 3.90
CA SER A 105 -4.09 -7.35 4.90
C SER A 105 -3.39 -6.16 4.25
N TRP A 106 -3.29 -5.02 4.96
CA TRP A 106 -2.51 -3.88 4.46
C TRP A 106 -1.05 -4.25 4.24
N ALA A 107 -0.47 -5.04 5.16
CA ALA A 107 0.90 -5.52 5.04
C ALA A 107 1.11 -6.33 3.75
N LYS A 108 0.17 -7.23 3.42
CA LYS A 108 0.27 -8.04 2.20
C LYS A 108 0.06 -7.20 0.93
N PHE A 109 -0.82 -6.21 0.98
CA PHE A 109 -0.97 -5.23 -0.11
C PHE A 109 0.37 -4.53 -0.39
N VAL A 110 1.01 -3.97 0.65
CA VAL A 110 2.28 -3.24 0.54
C VAL A 110 3.40 -4.14 0.02
N GLU A 111 3.49 -5.37 0.51
CA GLU A 111 4.46 -6.37 0.03
C GLU A 111 4.32 -6.62 -1.47
N VAL A 112 3.12 -6.97 -1.95
CA VAL A 112 2.87 -7.27 -3.37
C VAL A 112 3.01 -6.03 -4.25
N PHE A 113 2.65 -4.86 -3.72
CA PHE A 113 2.85 -3.58 -4.39
C PHE A 113 4.35 -3.30 -4.60
N PHE A 114 5.17 -3.45 -3.57
CA PHE A 114 6.61 -3.25 -3.70
C PHE A 114 7.31 -4.36 -4.47
N GLU A 115 6.85 -5.61 -4.47
CA GLU A 115 7.39 -6.65 -5.38
C GLU A 115 7.23 -6.24 -6.86
N LYS A 116 6.13 -5.56 -7.19
CA LYS A 116 5.86 -5.10 -8.56
C LYS A 116 6.72 -3.91 -8.97
N TYR A 117 6.84 -2.91 -8.09
CA TYR A 117 7.49 -1.64 -8.42
C TYR A 117 8.94 -1.58 -7.95
N PHE A 118 9.24 -2.13 -6.79
CA PHE A 118 10.57 -2.22 -6.17
C PHE A 118 11.22 -3.60 -6.38
N SER A 119 11.32 -4.04 -7.63
CA SER A 119 11.95 -5.33 -7.96
C SER A 119 13.45 -5.35 -7.60
N ASP A 120 14.03 -6.55 -7.46
CA ASP A 120 15.46 -6.70 -7.15
C ASP A 120 16.36 -5.95 -8.15
N VAL A 121 15.98 -5.93 -9.43
CA VAL A 121 16.70 -5.17 -10.47
C VAL A 121 16.73 -3.67 -10.17
N VAL A 122 15.65 -3.09 -9.64
CA VAL A 122 15.66 -1.67 -9.29
C VAL A 122 16.40 -1.42 -7.98
N ARG A 123 16.29 -2.33 -7.01
CA ARG A 123 17.09 -2.26 -5.78
C ARG A 123 18.59 -2.26 -6.12
N ASP A 124 19.03 -3.18 -6.95
CA ASP A 124 20.42 -3.27 -7.41
C ASP A 124 20.86 -1.99 -8.12
N ARG A 125 19.96 -1.38 -8.92
CA ARG A 125 20.24 -0.10 -9.58
C ARG A 125 20.45 1.03 -8.56
N LYS A 126 19.59 1.15 -7.53
CA LYS A 126 19.73 2.15 -6.47
C LYS A 126 20.99 1.93 -5.64
N VAL A 127 21.36 0.68 -5.36
CA VAL A 127 22.65 0.35 -4.72
C VAL A 127 23.83 0.81 -5.58
N LEU A 128 23.80 0.53 -6.88
CA LEU A 128 24.85 0.98 -7.82
C LEU A 128 24.92 2.50 -7.94
N GLU A 129 23.77 3.18 -7.95
CA GLU A 129 23.69 4.64 -7.92
C GLU A 129 24.34 5.18 -6.65
N PHE A 130 24.03 4.59 -5.48
CA PHE A 130 24.66 4.97 -4.22
C PHE A 130 26.17 4.72 -4.22
N ILE A 131 26.62 3.60 -4.77
CA ILE A 131 28.06 3.28 -4.88
C ILE A 131 28.79 4.36 -5.67
N LYS A 132 28.20 4.80 -6.78
CA LYS A 132 28.77 5.79 -7.71
C LYS A 132 28.45 7.25 -7.35
N LEU A 133 27.74 7.48 -6.24
CA LEU A 133 27.31 8.83 -5.86
C LEU A 133 28.51 9.71 -5.49
N GLU A 134 28.69 10.76 -6.27
CA GLU A 134 29.68 11.82 -6.09
C GLU A 134 28.95 13.18 -6.11
N GLN A 135 29.54 14.19 -5.48
CA GLN A 135 28.97 15.53 -5.41
C GLN A 135 28.88 16.15 -6.81
N GLY A 136 29.91 16.02 -7.64
CA GLY A 136 29.93 16.56 -8.99
C GLY A 136 29.64 18.07 -9.02
N ASP A 137 28.53 18.43 -9.66
CA ASP A 137 28.04 19.82 -9.76
C ASP A 137 26.92 20.15 -8.75
N LEU A 138 26.56 19.20 -7.88
CA LEU A 138 25.59 19.43 -6.81
C LEU A 138 26.19 20.33 -5.72
N SER A 139 25.32 21.16 -5.13
CA SER A 139 25.64 21.75 -3.83
C SER A 139 25.81 20.66 -2.78
N VAL A 140 26.51 20.97 -1.68
CA VAL A 140 26.71 20.01 -0.57
C VAL A 140 25.36 19.54 -0.01
N ASP A 141 24.38 20.44 0.12
CA ASP A 141 23.04 20.10 0.62
C ASP A 141 22.28 19.16 -0.32
N GLN A 142 22.38 19.37 -1.65
CA GLN A 142 21.78 18.48 -2.64
C GLN A 142 22.45 17.11 -2.65
N TYR A 143 23.77 17.08 -2.52
CA TYR A 143 24.53 15.84 -2.38
C TYR A 143 24.14 15.08 -1.09
N GLU A 144 23.99 15.79 0.02
CA GLU A 144 23.52 15.20 1.29
C GLU A 144 22.13 14.61 1.18
N ALA A 145 21.18 15.35 0.59
CA ALA A 145 19.84 14.83 0.36
C ALA A 145 19.85 13.52 -0.45
N ARG A 146 20.61 13.49 -1.56
CA ARG A 146 20.80 12.28 -2.38
C ARG A 146 21.49 11.16 -1.63
N PHE A 147 22.48 11.49 -0.80
CA PHE A 147 23.19 10.50 0.01
C PHE A 147 22.26 9.84 1.02
N ILE A 148 21.43 10.63 1.72
CA ILE A 148 20.46 10.12 2.68
C ILE A 148 19.44 9.23 1.97
N GLU A 149 18.86 9.72 0.87
CA GLU A 149 17.89 8.98 0.04
C GLU A 149 18.44 7.63 -0.39
N LEU A 150 19.62 7.59 -1.00
CA LEU A 150 20.18 6.36 -1.58
C LEU A 150 20.75 5.41 -0.52
N SER A 151 21.18 5.91 0.64
CA SER A 151 21.75 5.09 1.71
C SER A 151 20.79 4.04 2.28
N ARG A 152 19.47 4.28 2.20
CA ARG A 152 18.45 3.34 2.68
C ARG A 152 18.43 2.02 1.90
N PHE A 153 18.90 2.04 0.65
CA PHE A 153 18.93 0.88 -0.23
C PHE A 153 20.19 0.03 -0.08
N ALA A 154 21.22 0.55 0.59
CA ALA A 154 22.51 -0.10 0.78
C ALA A 154 23.00 0.03 2.24
N PRO A 155 22.23 -0.46 3.23
CA PRO A 155 22.57 -0.33 4.64
C PRO A 155 23.95 -0.94 4.98
N GLU A 156 24.38 -1.95 4.23
CA GLU A 156 25.69 -2.59 4.33
C GLU A 156 26.87 -1.67 4.00
N LEU A 157 26.65 -0.58 3.26
CA LEU A 157 27.68 0.41 2.94
C LEU A 157 27.78 1.54 3.97
N VAL A 158 26.79 1.65 4.86
CA VAL A 158 26.69 2.71 5.89
C VAL A 158 26.39 2.14 7.29
N VAL A 159 26.91 0.95 7.58
CA VAL A 159 26.64 0.17 8.82
C VAL A 159 26.79 0.99 10.11
N ASN A 160 27.71 1.95 10.14
CA ASN A 160 27.93 2.84 11.27
C ASN A 160 28.31 4.25 10.81
N ASP A 161 28.27 5.20 11.75
CA ASP A 161 28.54 6.61 11.47
C ASP A 161 29.93 6.85 10.87
N LEU A 162 30.93 6.04 11.26
CA LEU A 162 32.27 6.15 10.69
C LEU A 162 32.31 5.75 9.21
N ASN A 163 31.68 4.64 8.85
CA ASN A 163 31.58 4.18 7.46
C ASN A 163 30.75 5.15 6.62
N LYS A 164 29.64 5.63 7.18
CA LYS A 164 28.78 6.64 6.57
C LYS A 164 29.55 7.92 6.28
N ALA A 165 30.26 8.47 7.27
CA ALA A 165 31.08 9.67 7.12
C ALA A 165 32.23 9.48 6.14
N LYS A 166 32.90 8.30 6.14
CA LYS A 166 33.96 7.98 5.19
C LYS A 166 33.44 7.95 3.75
N LYS A 167 32.29 7.31 3.51
CA LYS A 167 31.68 7.25 2.18
C LYS A 167 31.25 8.64 1.72
N PHE A 168 30.58 9.41 2.58
CA PHE A 168 30.17 10.78 2.29
C PHE A 168 31.38 11.64 1.88
N LYS A 169 32.46 11.62 2.67
CA LYS A 169 33.68 12.37 2.38
C LYS A 169 34.37 11.95 1.09
N ARG A 170 34.30 10.67 0.70
CA ARG A 170 34.90 10.17 -0.55
C ARG A 170 34.21 10.71 -1.80
N GLY A 171 32.93 11.05 -1.72
CA GLY A 171 32.19 11.60 -2.84
C GLY A 171 32.18 13.13 -2.89
N LEU A 172 32.70 13.84 -1.87
CA LEU A 172 32.80 15.30 -1.90
C LEU A 172 33.85 15.78 -2.91
N LYS A 173 33.60 16.94 -3.54
CA LYS A 173 34.51 17.61 -4.47
C LYS A 173 35.35 18.68 -3.77
#